data_AF-A0A936CRM8-F1
#
_entry.id   AF-A0A936CRM8-F1
#
_cell.length_a   1.000
_cell.length_b   1.000
_cell.length_c   1.000
_cell.angle_alpha   90.00
_cell.angle_beta   90.00
_cell.angle_gamma   90.00
#
_symmetry.space_group_name_H-M   'P 1'
#
loop_
_entity.id
_entity.type
_entity.pdbx_description
1 polymer ?
#
loop_
_entity_poly.entity_id
_entity_poly.type
_entity_poly.pdbx_seq_one_letter_code
_entity_poly.pdbx_strand_id
1 'polypeptide(L)'
;MAIRRHHLIEEAKAELDLAYEEVKRAEHAVMELEFEYNERLRDIPQSSPEQSLLIAEKEAKQEAHTLDALYDMQNEAAQRFALVSAAFAIVSSVQDEDMSLDLIKRILFRRDFLRRNKMEVDKYIRSFHRGLRDYMRKESSPEADSVVRSSWMEIERMTAIQAKEAKAA
;
A
#
# COMPACT_ATOMS: atom_id res chain seq x y z
N MET A 1 -18.00 -8.86 -19.82
CA MET A 1 -17.34 -7.74 -19.13
C MET A 1 -15.87 -7.76 -19.50
N ALA A 2 -15.40 -6.79 -20.27
CA ALA A 2 -13.98 -6.67 -20.56
C ALA A 2 -13.26 -6.28 -19.28
N ILE A 3 -12.41 -7.15 -18.75
CA ILE A 3 -11.44 -6.79 -17.72
C ILE A 3 -10.58 -5.70 -18.36
N ARG A 4 -10.84 -4.42 -18.04
CA ARG A 4 -9.89 -3.36 -18.34
C ARG A 4 -8.62 -3.78 -17.62
N ARG A 5 -7.58 -4.16 -18.35
CA ARG A 5 -6.26 -4.40 -17.78
C ARG A 5 -5.80 -3.04 -17.27
N HIS A 6 -5.94 -2.80 -15.97
CA HIS A 6 -5.49 -1.56 -15.36
C HIS A 6 -3.96 -1.58 -15.39
N HIS A 7 -3.31 -0.46 -15.64
CA HIS A 7 -1.85 -0.39 -15.56
C HIS A 7 -1.41 -0.68 -14.12
N LEU A 8 -0.23 -1.29 -13.90
CA LEU A 8 0.27 -1.58 -12.54
C LEU A 8 0.16 -0.39 -11.58
N ILE A 9 0.43 0.83 -12.08
CA ILE A 9 0.30 2.07 -11.30
C ILE A 9 -1.16 2.44 -10.98
N GLU A 10 -2.09 2.14 -11.90
CA GLU A 10 -3.53 2.34 -11.66
C GLU A 10 -4.08 1.33 -10.67
N GLU A 11 -3.59 0.09 -10.68
CA GLU A 11 -3.95 -0.92 -9.69
C GLU A 11 -3.50 -0.50 -8.29
N ALA A 12 -2.25 -0.07 -8.15
CA ALA A 12 -1.75 0.45 -6.89
C ALA A 12 -2.53 1.68 -6.40
N LYS A 13 -2.96 2.56 -7.33
CA LYS A 13 -3.84 3.69 -6.99
C LYS A 13 -5.21 3.22 -6.53
N ALA A 14 -5.82 2.28 -7.25
CA ALA A 14 -7.15 1.77 -6.93
C ALA A 14 -7.18 1.06 -5.58
N GLU A 15 -6.11 0.34 -5.22
CA GLU A 15 -5.95 -0.24 -3.89
C GLU A 15 -5.85 0.82 -2.79
N LEU A 16 -5.08 1.89 -3.02
CA LEU A 16 -4.99 3.02 -2.09
C LEU A 16 -6.35 3.72 -1.92
N ASP A 17 -7.05 3.99 -3.02
CA ASP A 17 -8.38 4.60 -3.02
C ASP A 17 -9.38 3.72 -2.23
N LEU A 18 -9.32 2.40 -2.41
CA LEU A 18 -10.13 1.45 -1.65
C LEU A 18 -9.81 1.51 -0.15
N ALA A 19 -8.53 1.39 0.23
CA ALA A 19 -8.12 1.40 1.64
C ALA A 19 -8.51 2.72 2.34
N TYR A 20 -8.40 3.85 1.62
CA TYR A 20 -8.85 5.15 2.11
C TYR A 20 -10.35 5.18 2.39
N GLU A 21 -11.17 4.67 1.47
CA GLU A 21 -12.63 4.64 1.67
C GLU A 21 -13.05 3.69 2.79
N GLU A 22 -12.34 2.57 3.01
CA GLU A 22 -12.63 1.67 4.14
C GLU A 22 -12.32 2.34 5.49
N VAL A 23 -11.17 3.03 5.62
CA VAL A 23 -10.84 3.82 6.83
C VAL A 23 -11.94 4.86 7.09
N LYS A 24 -12.27 5.66 6.06
CA LYS A 24 -13.28 6.71 6.17
C LYS A 24 -14.66 6.18 6.58
N ARG A 25 -15.08 5.03 6.06
CA ARG A 25 -16.34 4.38 6.47
C ARG A 25 -16.30 3.94 7.93
N ALA A 26 -15.20 3.34 8.37
CA ALA A 26 -15.04 2.90 9.75
C ALA A 26 -14.99 4.09 10.72
N GLU A 27 -14.28 5.17 10.37
CA GLU A 27 -14.26 6.41 11.15
C GLU A 27 -15.67 7.00 11.28
N HIS A 28 -16.42 7.07 10.18
CA HIS A 28 -17.79 7.56 10.20
C HIS A 28 -18.69 6.71 11.09
N ALA A 29 -18.59 5.38 11.00
CA ALA A 29 -19.37 4.47 11.84
C ALA A 29 -19.02 4.61 13.34
N VAL A 30 -17.74 4.78 13.67
CA VAL A 30 -17.32 5.04 15.06
C VAL A 30 -17.84 6.40 15.55
N MET A 31 -17.83 7.43 14.71
CA MET A 31 -18.40 8.74 15.05
C MET A 31 -19.92 8.69 15.25
N GLU A 32 -20.65 7.98 14.40
CA GLU A 32 -22.11 7.78 14.56
C GLU A 32 -22.42 7.04 15.85
N LEU A 33 -21.62 6.02 16.18
CA LEU A 33 -21.75 5.26 17.40
C LEU A 33 -21.44 6.13 18.63
N GLU A 34 -20.41 6.98 18.58
CA GLU A 34 -20.14 7.97 19.63
C GLU A 34 -21.35 8.90 19.85
N PHE A 35 -21.95 9.40 18.77
CA PHE A 35 -23.12 10.26 18.87
C PHE A 35 -24.32 9.52 19.50
N GLU A 36 -24.64 8.31 19.02
CA GLU A 36 -25.74 7.50 19.54
C GLU A 36 -25.58 7.23 21.05
N TYR A 37 -24.39 6.78 21.47
CA TYR A 37 -24.15 6.44 22.87
C TYR A 37 -24.11 7.67 23.77
N ASN A 38 -23.60 8.81 23.29
CA ASN A 38 -23.63 10.06 24.05
C ASN A 38 -25.06 10.57 24.28
N GLU A 39 -25.95 10.43 23.30
CA GLU A 39 -27.38 10.74 23.49
C GLU A 39 -28.02 9.77 24.50
N ARG A 40 -27.76 8.46 24.41
CA ARG A 40 -28.31 7.47 25.35
C ARG A 40 -27.80 7.66 26.78
N LEU A 41 -26.55 8.09 26.94
CA LEU A 41 -25.92 8.35 28.24
C LEU A 41 -26.38 9.66 28.89
N ARG A 42 -26.98 10.59 28.14
CA ARG A 42 -27.36 11.93 28.62
C ARG A 42 -28.29 11.88 29.83
N ASP A 43 -29.26 10.98 29.80
CA ASP A 43 -30.32 10.89 30.82
C ASP A 43 -30.03 9.83 31.90
N ILE A 44 -28.89 9.15 31.80
CA ILE A 44 -28.51 8.08 32.72
C ILE A 44 -27.72 8.66 33.91
N PRO A 45 -28.10 8.33 35.16
CA PRO A 45 -27.36 8.78 36.33
C PRO A 45 -25.90 8.34 36.27
N GLN A 46 -25.00 9.28 36.57
CA GLN A 46 -23.57 9.02 36.73
C GLN A 46 -23.34 7.95 37.79
N SER A 47 -22.37 7.05 37.55
CA SER A 47 -22.02 5.90 38.40
C SER A 47 -23.14 4.87 38.59
N SER A 48 -24.16 4.86 37.72
CA SER A 48 -25.14 3.78 37.70
C SER A 48 -24.56 2.52 37.03
N PRO A 49 -25.01 1.31 37.43
CA PRO A 49 -24.65 0.07 36.72
C PRO A 49 -25.01 0.10 35.23
N GLU A 50 -26.11 0.77 34.88
CA GLU A 50 -26.59 0.94 33.51
C GLU A 50 -25.61 1.78 32.66
N GLN A 51 -25.05 2.85 33.23
CA GLN A 51 -24.00 3.64 32.57
C GLN A 51 -22.78 2.78 32.23
N SER A 52 -22.34 1.94 33.17
CA SER A 52 -21.16 1.09 33.00
C SER A 52 -21.38 0.03 31.91
N LEU A 53 -22.58 -0.56 31.86
CA LEU A 53 -22.95 -1.52 30.81
C LEU A 53 -22.97 -0.89 29.42
N LEU A 54 -23.53 0.32 29.29
CA LEU A 54 -23.57 1.06 28.03
C LEU A 54 -22.18 1.48 27.55
N ILE A 55 -21.29 1.92 28.46
CA ILE A 55 -19.91 2.24 28.11
C ILE A 55 -19.19 0.97 27.61
N ALA A 56 -19.34 -0.16 28.31
CA ALA A 56 -18.73 -1.42 27.88
C ALA A 56 -19.28 -1.90 26.52
N GLU A 57 -20.58 -1.74 26.27
CA GLU A 57 -21.18 -2.05 24.96
C GLU A 57 -20.63 -1.14 23.86
N LYS A 58 -20.43 0.16 24.16
CA LYS A 58 -19.83 1.14 23.25
C LYS A 58 -18.42 0.70 22.87
N GLU A 59 -17.57 0.45 23.86
CA GLU A 59 -16.17 0.05 23.68
C GLU A 59 -16.07 -1.24 22.85
N ALA A 60 -16.88 -2.26 23.17
CA ALA A 60 -16.90 -3.51 22.41
C ALA A 60 -17.28 -3.32 20.93
N LYS A 61 -18.23 -2.43 20.64
CA LYS A 61 -18.61 -2.12 19.25
C LYS A 61 -17.54 -1.27 18.54
N GLN A 62 -16.86 -0.37 19.25
CA GLN A 62 -15.75 0.41 18.69
C GLN A 62 -14.56 -0.48 18.32
N GLU A 63 -14.19 -1.41 19.21
CA GLU A 63 -13.13 -2.39 18.93
C GLU A 63 -13.45 -3.24 17.69
N ALA A 64 -14.72 -3.56 17.45
CA ALA A 64 -15.15 -4.32 16.28
C ALA A 64 -14.90 -3.60 14.94
N HIS A 65 -14.71 -2.28 14.93
CA HIS A 65 -14.36 -1.52 13.72
C HIS A 65 -12.89 -1.63 13.33
N THR A 66 -12.02 -2.16 14.22
CA THR A 66 -10.61 -2.49 13.91
C THR A 66 -9.81 -1.37 13.22
N LEU A 67 -10.02 -0.11 13.65
CA LEU A 67 -9.45 1.07 12.99
C LEU A 67 -7.91 0.99 12.83
N ASP A 68 -7.20 0.49 13.83
CA ASP A 68 -5.74 0.34 13.77
C ASP A 68 -5.29 -0.54 12.60
N ALA A 69 -5.99 -1.67 12.37
CA ALA A 69 -5.69 -2.56 11.25
C ALA A 69 -6.02 -1.91 9.89
N LEU A 70 -7.05 -1.07 9.83
CA LEU A 70 -7.40 -0.31 8.63
C LEU A 70 -6.37 0.77 8.33
N TYR A 71 -5.86 1.47 9.35
CA TYR A 71 -4.75 2.43 9.17
C TYR A 71 -3.48 1.75 8.71
N ASP A 72 -3.13 0.58 9.27
CA ASP A 72 -1.99 -0.21 8.81
C ASP A 72 -2.14 -0.59 7.32
N MET A 73 -3.32 -1.09 6.93
CA MET A 73 -3.62 -1.40 5.52
C MET A 73 -3.50 -0.18 4.61
N GLN A 74 -4.03 0.97 5.03
CA GLN A 74 -3.95 2.22 4.27
C GLN A 74 -2.49 2.68 4.13
N ASN A 75 -1.70 2.60 5.20
CA ASN A 75 -0.28 2.96 5.17
C ASN A 75 0.51 2.04 4.22
N GLU A 76 0.26 0.74 4.24
CA GLU A 76 0.89 -0.22 3.33
C GLU A 76 0.53 0.07 1.87
N ALA A 77 -0.75 0.32 1.57
CA ALA A 77 -1.22 0.68 0.24
C ALA A 77 -0.60 2.02 -0.24
N ALA A 78 -0.52 3.01 0.64
CA ALA A 78 0.08 4.31 0.34
C ALA A 78 1.58 4.18 0.03
N GLN A 79 2.31 3.39 0.83
CA GLN A 79 3.72 3.12 0.60
C GLN A 79 3.94 2.39 -0.72
N ARG A 80 3.13 1.36 -1.02
CA ARG A 80 3.18 0.64 -2.28
C ARG A 80 2.97 1.58 -3.48
N PHE A 81 1.91 2.38 -3.45
CA PHE A 81 1.62 3.35 -4.50
C PHE A 81 2.75 4.36 -4.71
N ALA A 82 3.32 4.88 -3.63
CA ALA A 82 4.44 5.82 -3.69
C ALA A 82 5.68 5.21 -4.37
N LEU A 83 6.04 3.96 -4.02
CA LEU A 83 7.19 3.27 -4.61
C LEU A 83 6.98 2.95 -6.09
N VAL A 84 5.80 2.43 -6.46
CA VAL A 84 5.44 2.18 -7.88
C VAL A 84 5.54 3.49 -8.66
N SER A 85 4.91 4.55 -8.16
CA SER A 85 4.88 5.85 -8.83
C SER A 85 6.27 6.45 -9.00
N ALA A 86 7.12 6.37 -7.97
CA ALA A 86 8.50 6.84 -8.04
C ALA A 86 9.31 6.06 -9.07
N ALA A 87 9.19 4.72 -9.09
CA ALA A 87 9.88 3.90 -10.07
C ALA A 87 9.42 4.23 -11.50
N PHE A 88 8.11 4.40 -11.73
CA PHE A 88 7.57 4.83 -13.02
C PHE A 88 8.10 6.20 -13.45
N ALA A 89 8.12 7.17 -12.53
CA ALA A 89 8.61 8.52 -12.80
C ALA A 89 10.11 8.53 -13.14
N ILE A 90 10.92 7.71 -12.46
CA ILE A 90 12.35 7.58 -12.79
C ILE A 90 12.52 7.02 -14.21
N VAL A 91 11.85 5.93 -14.55
CA VAL A 91 11.97 5.33 -15.89
C VAL A 91 11.48 6.29 -16.98
N SER A 92 10.41 7.05 -16.74
CA SER A 92 9.89 7.97 -17.76
C SER A 92 10.78 9.20 -17.97
N SER A 93 11.36 9.75 -16.90
CA SER A 93 12.09 11.03 -16.94
C SER A 93 13.60 10.91 -17.14
N VAL A 94 14.23 9.81 -16.72
CA VAL A 94 15.69 9.64 -16.74
C VAL A 94 16.12 8.90 -18.00
N GLN A 95 16.77 9.59 -18.95
CA GLN A 95 17.19 9.00 -20.23
C GLN A 95 18.33 7.98 -20.10
N ASP A 96 19.28 8.22 -19.21
CA ASP A 96 20.42 7.33 -18.96
C ASP A 96 19.96 6.06 -18.21
N GLU A 97 20.14 4.90 -18.84
CA GLU A 97 19.67 3.64 -18.27
C GLU A 97 20.39 3.30 -16.96
N ASP A 98 21.72 3.43 -16.91
CA ASP A 98 22.48 3.06 -15.71
C ASP A 98 22.12 3.95 -14.51
N MET A 99 21.91 5.24 -14.74
CA MET A 99 21.44 6.19 -13.72
C MET A 99 20.01 5.85 -13.26
N SER A 100 19.11 5.54 -14.19
CA SER A 100 17.73 5.13 -13.89
C SER A 100 17.70 3.87 -13.00
N LEU A 101 18.47 2.84 -13.37
CA LEU A 101 18.59 1.61 -12.59
C LEU A 101 19.16 1.86 -11.19
N ASP A 102 20.17 2.72 -11.06
CA ASP A 102 20.77 3.06 -9.77
C ASP A 102 19.80 3.83 -8.86
N LEU A 103 19.05 4.79 -9.40
CA LEU A 103 18.01 5.50 -8.65
C LEU A 103 16.92 4.56 -8.15
N ILE A 104 16.41 3.67 -9.00
CA ILE A 104 15.39 2.68 -8.61
C ILE A 104 15.92 1.77 -7.49
N LYS A 105 17.17 1.31 -7.58
CA LYS A 105 17.81 0.51 -6.51
C LYS A 105 17.84 1.26 -5.18
N ARG A 106 18.24 2.53 -5.19
CA ARG A 106 18.40 3.33 -3.98
C ARG A 106 17.08 3.62 -3.27
N ILE A 107 15.98 3.79 -4.01
CA ILE A 107 14.67 4.03 -3.38
C ILE A 107 14.02 2.74 -2.84
N LEU A 108 14.30 1.58 -3.45
CA LEU A 108 13.65 0.32 -3.09
C LEU A 108 14.44 -0.51 -2.06
N PHE A 109 15.77 -0.48 -2.11
CA PHE A 109 16.61 -1.43 -1.38
C PHE A 109 17.65 -0.76 -0.50
N ARG A 110 17.82 -1.31 0.70
CA ARG A 110 18.88 -0.96 1.63
C ARG A 110 20.23 -1.46 1.10
N ARG A 111 21.30 -0.75 1.46
CA ARG A 111 22.64 -0.96 0.92
C ARG A 111 23.22 -2.34 1.27
N ASP A 112 22.93 -2.84 2.47
CA ASP A 112 23.35 -4.15 2.96
C ASP A 112 22.60 -5.31 2.26
N PHE A 113 21.32 -5.11 1.95
CA PHE A 113 20.51 -6.04 1.16
C PHE A 113 21.01 -6.11 -0.27
N LEU A 114 21.26 -4.95 -0.90
CA LEU A 114 21.86 -4.86 -2.24
C LEU A 114 23.20 -5.58 -2.33
N ARG A 115 24.04 -5.48 -1.30
CA ARG A 115 25.35 -6.16 -1.27
C ARG A 115 25.20 -7.69 -1.34
N ARG A 116 24.16 -8.24 -0.70
CA ARG A 116 23.92 -9.70 -0.65
C ARG A 116 23.16 -10.22 -1.88
N ASN A 117 22.21 -9.44 -2.39
CA ASN A 117 21.27 -9.87 -3.43
C ASN A 117 21.47 -9.19 -4.78
N LYS A 118 22.66 -8.61 -5.03
CA LYS A 118 22.94 -7.74 -6.19
C LYS A 118 22.45 -8.31 -7.51
N MET A 119 22.79 -9.56 -7.82
CA MET A 119 22.49 -10.17 -9.13
C MET A 119 20.98 -10.32 -9.36
N GLU A 120 20.23 -10.77 -8.36
CA GLU A 120 18.77 -10.92 -8.46
C GLU A 120 18.09 -9.56 -8.55
N VAL A 121 18.50 -8.61 -7.70
CA VAL A 121 17.96 -7.24 -7.74
C VAL A 121 18.22 -6.58 -9.10
N ASP A 122 19.46 -6.65 -9.61
CA ASP A 122 19.80 -6.08 -10.92
C ASP A 122 19.01 -6.74 -12.04
N LYS A 123 18.77 -8.07 -11.99
CA LYS A 123 17.95 -8.80 -12.97
C LYS A 123 16.53 -8.23 -13.04
N TYR A 124 15.83 -8.14 -11.91
CA TYR A 124 14.43 -7.73 -11.90
C TYR A 124 14.25 -6.23 -12.16
N ILE A 125 15.15 -5.38 -11.67
CA ILE A 125 15.10 -3.94 -11.97
C ILE A 125 15.37 -3.66 -13.45
N ARG A 126 16.34 -4.35 -14.09
CA ARG A 126 16.58 -4.22 -15.53
C ARG A 126 15.38 -4.70 -16.35
N SER A 127 14.78 -5.81 -15.95
CA SER A 127 13.58 -6.36 -16.59
C SER A 127 12.40 -5.40 -16.49
N PHE A 128 12.16 -4.84 -15.30
CA PHE A 128 11.15 -3.81 -15.07
C PHE A 128 11.41 -2.56 -15.92
N HIS A 129 12.63 -2.03 -15.90
CA HIS A 129 13.02 -0.84 -16.68
C HIS A 129 12.78 -1.05 -18.17
N ARG A 130 13.26 -2.15 -18.74
CA ARG A 130 13.08 -2.46 -20.16
C ARG A 130 11.60 -2.66 -20.51
N GLY A 131 10.88 -3.46 -19.72
CA GLY A 131 9.45 -3.69 -19.90
C GLY A 131 8.68 -2.38 -19.91
N LEU A 132 8.98 -1.47 -18.98
CA LEU A 132 8.29 -0.19 -18.88
C LEU A 132 8.67 0.79 -20.01
N ARG A 133 9.93 0.79 -20.46
CA ARG A 133 10.34 1.57 -21.65
C ARG A 133 9.66 1.08 -22.92
N ASP A 134 9.57 -0.23 -23.11
CA ASP A 134 8.86 -0.82 -24.25
C ASP A 134 7.36 -0.53 -24.16
N TYR A 135 6.80 -0.60 -22.96
CA TYR A 135 5.42 -0.23 -22.66
C TYR A 135 5.07 1.18 -23.11
N MET A 136 5.93 2.15 -22.75
CA MET A 136 5.76 3.56 -23.09
C MET A 136 5.95 3.85 -24.59
N ARG A 137 6.73 3.03 -25.31
CA ARG A 137 7.06 3.25 -26.73
C ARG A 137 6.09 2.60 -27.72
N LYS A 138 5.52 1.43 -27.38
CA LYS A 138 4.80 0.55 -28.33
C LYS A 138 3.31 0.40 -28.02
N GLU A 139 2.64 1.47 -27.59
CA GLU A 139 1.19 1.47 -27.30
C GLU A 139 0.75 0.29 -26.41
N SER A 140 1.30 0.21 -25.20
CA SER A 140 0.74 -0.63 -24.14
C SER A 140 0.56 -2.12 -24.49
N SER A 141 1.51 -2.71 -25.23
CA SER A 141 1.43 -4.13 -25.61
C SER A 141 1.25 -5.05 -24.39
N PRO A 142 0.36 -6.06 -24.44
CA PRO A 142 0.17 -7.05 -23.37
C PRO A 142 1.45 -7.69 -22.83
N GLU A 143 2.42 -7.93 -23.71
CA GLU A 143 3.68 -8.59 -23.37
C GLU A 143 4.55 -7.69 -22.51
N ALA A 144 4.66 -6.41 -22.86
CA ALA A 144 5.39 -5.42 -22.06
C ALA A 144 4.74 -5.21 -20.69
N ASP A 145 3.39 -5.16 -20.62
CA ASP A 145 2.67 -5.10 -19.33
C ASP A 145 2.96 -6.32 -18.45
N SER A 146 2.94 -7.52 -19.05
CA SER A 146 3.27 -8.76 -18.34
C SER A 146 4.69 -8.76 -17.78
N VAL A 147 5.66 -8.24 -18.54
CA VAL A 147 7.06 -8.08 -18.08
C VAL A 147 7.15 -7.08 -16.93
N VAL A 148 6.47 -5.93 -17.03
CA VAL A 148 6.43 -4.92 -15.97
C VAL A 148 5.87 -5.52 -14.68
N ARG A 149 4.70 -6.18 -14.76
CA ARG A 149 4.02 -6.80 -13.61
C ARG A 149 4.84 -7.90 -12.96
N SER A 150 5.35 -8.85 -13.74
CA SER A 150 6.12 -9.97 -13.22
C SER A 150 7.42 -9.50 -12.57
N SER A 151 8.09 -8.52 -13.17
CA SER A 151 9.32 -7.95 -12.61
C SER A 151 9.03 -7.18 -11.32
N TRP A 152 7.93 -6.43 -11.27
CA TRP A 152 7.53 -5.69 -10.07
C TRP A 152 7.12 -6.61 -8.92
N MET A 153 6.39 -7.68 -9.20
CA MET A 153 6.01 -8.68 -8.18
C MET A 153 7.24 -9.28 -7.48
N GLU A 154 8.31 -9.56 -8.23
CA GLU A 154 9.56 -10.05 -7.65
C GLU A 154 10.32 -8.96 -6.88
N ILE A 155 10.27 -7.71 -7.34
CA ILE A 155 10.77 -6.57 -6.58
C ILE A 155 10.03 -6.45 -5.24
N GLU A 156 8.70 -6.51 -5.22
CA GLU A 156 7.89 -6.47 -4.00
C GLU A 156 8.20 -7.63 -3.06
N ARG A 157 8.39 -8.84 -3.61
CA ARG A 157 8.81 -9.99 -2.81
C ARG A 157 10.15 -9.72 -2.11
N MET A 158 11.12 -9.15 -2.81
CA MET A 158 12.44 -8.84 -2.26
C MET A 158 12.38 -7.70 -1.23
N THR A 159 11.60 -6.65 -1.46
CA THR A 159 11.44 -5.55 -0.49
C THR A 159 10.72 -6.03 0.78
N ALA A 160 9.76 -6.95 0.66
CA ALA A 160 9.11 -7.59 1.80
C ALA A 160 10.08 -8.47 2.62
N ILE A 161 10.97 -9.23 1.97
CA ILE A 161 12.03 -9.99 2.65
C ILE A 161 12.95 -9.03 3.41
N GLN A 162 13.41 -7.97 2.76
CA GLN A 162 14.26 -6.96 3.39
C GLN A 162 13.59 -6.32 4.61
N ALA A 163 12.29 -5.99 4.52
CA ALA A 163 11.54 -5.40 5.62
C ALA A 163 11.41 -6.36 6.81
N LYS A 164 11.21 -7.66 6.56
CA LYS A 164 11.21 -8.70 7.60
C LYS A 164 12.58 -8.81 8.29
N GLU A 165 13.67 -8.80 7.51
CA GLU A 165 15.02 -8.79 8.06
C GLU A 165 15.31 -7.53 8.88
N ALA A 166 14.75 -6.37 8.51
CA ALA A 166 14.90 -5.13 9.25
C ALA A 166 14.24 -5.17 10.62
N LYS A 167 13.09 -5.83 10.75
CA LYS A 167 12.36 -5.96 12.02
C LYS A 167 13.00 -6.98 12.98
N ALA A 168 13.84 -7.88 12.48
CA ALA A 168 14.48 -8.94 13.25
C ALA A 168 15.89 -8.60 13.75
N ALA A 169 16.46 -7.48 13.29
CA ALA A 169 17.81 -7.00 13.62
C ALA A 169 17.76 -5.85 14.61
#